data_AF-A0A923TG68-F1
#
_entry.id   AF-A0A923TG68-F1
#
_cell.length_a   1.000
_cell.length_b   1.000
_cell.length_c   1.000
_cell.angle_alpha   90.00
_cell.angle_beta   90.00
_cell.angle_gamma   90.00
#
_symmetry.space_group_name_H-M   'P 1'
#
loop_
_entity.id
_entity.type
_entity.pdbx_description
1 polymer ?
#
loop_
_entity_poly.entity_id
_entity_poly.type
_entity_poly.pdbx_seq_one_letter_code
_entity_poly.pdbx_strand_id
1 'polypeptide(L)'
;MCFSPTASFVASAALTVVGVATLRETKQRAEFPFALIPLMFAAQQLCEGILWLTFSSGDVAVREYATYAFTGFSRFLWPIYVPLAVYFLEPVLRRKKILLGFVIVGTIVGTYLLYFIIQGRMTAEIIGHHIVYVSPHLNPFATMIAYVAATCVSSLFSTYRGVQIYGLLSIIGFAGAYIISEVAAFSVW
;
A
#
# COMPACT_ATOMS: atom_id res chain seq x y z
N MET A 1 -6.97 7.17 0.22
CA MET A 1 -7.66 8.43 -0.13
C MET A 1 -7.45 9.48 0.97
N CYS A 2 -6.31 10.19 0.94
CA CYS A 2 -5.95 11.25 1.92
C CYS A 2 -6.68 12.57 1.68
N PHE A 3 -8.00 12.60 1.85
CA PHE A 3 -8.79 13.81 1.67
C PHE A 3 -9.21 14.46 2.99
N SER A 4 -9.47 13.66 4.03
CA SER A 4 -9.90 14.17 5.34
C SER A 4 -9.74 13.12 6.44
N PRO A 5 -9.61 13.53 7.71
CA PRO A 5 -9.59 12.59 8.84
C PRO A 5 -10.84 11.71 8.88
N THR A 6 -12.03 12.26 8.62
CA THR A 6 -13.28 11.50 8.60
C THR A 6 -13.24 10.38 7.56
N ALA A 7 -12.75 10.66 6.35
CA ALA A 7 -12.62 9.64 5.32
C ALA A 7 -11.67 8.52 5.73
N SER A 8 -10.50 8.85 6.30
CA SER A 8 -9.53 7.85 6.75
C SER A 8 -10.07 6.97 7.88
N PHE A 9 -10.77 7.54 8.87
CA PHE A 9 -11.37 6.74 9.96
C PHE A 9 -12.54 5.87 9.48
N VAL A 10 -13.41 6.38 8.59
CA VAL A 10 -14.51 5.60 8.00
C VAL A 10 -13.95 4.44 7.17
N ALA A 11 -12.94 4.70 6.35
CA ALA A 11 -12.26 3.65 5.59
C ALA A 11 -11.64 2.61 6.52
N SER A 12 -10.91 3.04 7.55
CA SER A 12 -10.32 2.14 8.56
C SER A 12 -11.37 1.22 9.19
N ALA A 13 -12.48 1.78 9.69
CA ALA A 13 -13.55 0.99 10.31
C ALA A 13 -14.19 -0.01 9.32
N ALA A 14 -14.52 0.43 8.10
CA ALA A 14 -15.11 -0.44 7.08
C ALA A 14 -14.16 -1.58 6.69
N LEU A 15 -12.88 -1.27 6.48
CA LEU A 15 -11.84 -2.25 6.17
C LEU A 15 -11.59 -3.23 7.32
N THR A 16 -11.69 -2.79 8.57
CA THR A 16 -11.62 -3.68 9.72
C THR A 16 -12.76 -4.70 9.71
N VAL A 17 -14.00 -4.26 9.46
CA VAL A 17 -15.16 -5.16 9.38
C VAL A 17 -14.98 -6.18 8.24
N VAL A 18 -14.64 -5.71 7.04
CA VAL A 18 -14.40 -6.58 5.87
C VAL A 18 -13.25 -7.54 6.12
N GLY A 19 -12.16 -7.07 6.71
CA GLY A 19 -10.97 -7.86 7.01
C GLY A 19 -11.23 -8.96 8.04
N VAL A 20 -11.93 -8.64 9.14
CA VAL A 20 -12.33 -9.64 10.13
C VAL A 20 -13.27 -10.67 9.51
N ALA A 21 -14.25 -10.24 8.70
CA ALA A 21 -15.15 -11.16 8.00
C ALA A 21 -14.38 -12.09 7.05
N THR A 22 -13.45 -11.55 6.26
CA THR A 22 -12.63 -12.31 5.31
C THR A 22 -11.74 -13.32 6.03
N LEU A 23 -11.12 -12.93 7.14
CA LEU A 23 -10.30 -13.84 7.94
C LEU A 23 -11.11 -14.99 8.56
N ARG A 24 -12.36 -14.74 8.97
CA ARG A 24 -13.24 -15.79 9.51
C ARG A 24 -13.62 -16.84 8.46
N GLU A 25 -13.72 -16.43 7.19
CA GLU A 25 -14.03 -17.32 6.06
C GLU A 25 -12.79 -18.02 5.49
N THR A 26 -11.58 -17.65 5.94
CA THR A 26 -10.33 -18.22 5.48
C THR A 26 -10.16 -19.63 6.04
N LYS A 27 -10.07 -20.64 5.16
CA LYS A 27 -9.96 -22.05 5.58
C LYS A 27 -8.55 -22.59 5.38
N GLN A 28 -7.83 -22.09 4.39
CA GLN A 28 -6.50 -22.58 4.05
C GLN A 28 -5.42 -21.59 4.51
N ARG A 29 -4.29 -22.12 5.01
CA ARG A 29 -3.14 -21.28 5.43
C ARG A 29 -2.58 -20.45 4.27
N ALA A 30 -2.71 -20.93 3.03
CA ALA A 30 -2.28 -20.23 1.83
C ALA A 30 -3.11 -18.97 1.51
N GLU A 31 -4.37 -18.92 1.96
CA GLU A 31 -5.28 -17.79 1.75
C GLU A 31 -5.05 -16.66 2.76
N PHE A 32 -4.51 -17.00 3.94
CA PHE A 32 -4.37 -16.08 5.07
C PHE A 32 -3.62 -14.78 4.75
N PRO A 33 -2.46 -14.81 4.05
CA PRO A 33 -1.77 -13.56 3.71
C PRO A 33 -2.61 -12.63 2.83
N PHE A 34 -3.36 -13.19 1.89
CA PHE A 34 -4.22 -12.38 1.02
C PHE A 34 -5.43 -11.83 1.78
N ALA A 35 -6.02 -12.65 2.67
CA ALA A 35 -7.13 -12.26 3.51
C ALA A 35 -6.79 -11.19 4.56
N LEU A 36 -5.51 -10.99 4.89
CA LEU A 36 -5.04 -9.97 5.83
C LEU A 36 -4.94 -8.57 5.22
N ILE A 37 -4.91 -8.46 3.88
CA ILE A 37 -4.75 -7.18 3.16
C ILE A 37 -5.72 -6.10 3.65
N PRO A 38 -7.04 -6.35 3.82
CA PRO A 38 -7.96 -5.31 4.30
C PRO A 38 -7.62 -4.82 5.71
N LEU A 39 -7.15 -5.67 6.62
CA LEU A 39 -6.77 -5.24 7.97
C LEU A 39 -5.49 -4.41 7.99
N MET A 40 -4.52 -4.77 7.16
CA MET A 40 -3.30 -3.99 6.99
C MET A 40 -3.61 -2.61 6.40
N PHE A 41 -4.53 -2.56 5.43
CA PHE A 41 -4.99 -1.30 4.86
C PHE A 41 -5.80 -0.48 5.88
N ALA A 42 -6.61 -1.12 6.73
CA ALA A 42 -7.30 -0.45 7.83
C ALA A 42 -6.32 0.21 8.82
N ALA A 43 -5.22 -0.47 9.15
CA ALA A 43 -4.17 0.07 10.00
C ALA A 43 -3.46 1.27 9.33
N GLN A 44 -3.15 1.17 8.03
CA GLN A 44 -2.62 2.31 7.27
C GLN A 44 -3.57 3.51 7.29
N GLN A 45 -4.88 3.31 7.06
CA GLN A 45 -5.88 4.37 7.09
C GLN A 45 -6.05 4.96 8.49
N LEU A 46 -5.86 4.17 9.55
CA LEU A 46 -5.85 4.67 10.91
C LEU A 46 -4.65 5.61 11.16
N CYS A 47 -3.44 5.20 10.73
CA CYS A 47 -2.25 6.05 10.81
C CYS A 47 -2.45 7.38 10.08
N GLU A 48 -3.09 7.33 8.92
CA GLU A 48 -3.42 8.51 8.12
C GLU A 48 -4.44 9.44 8.81
N GLY A 49 -5.48 8.86 9.42
CA GLY A 49 -6.47 9.62 10.21
C GLY A 49 -5.84 10.30 11.43
N ILE A 50 -4.92 9.61 12.13
CA ILE A 50 -4.13 10.19 13.23
C ILE A 50 -3.26 11.33 12.69
N LEU A 51 -2.58 11.12 11.56
CA LEU A 51 -1.72 12.13 10.95
C LEU A 51 -2.49 13.41 10.62
N TRP A 52 -3.72 13.32 10.11
CA TRP A 52 -4.60 14.47 9.91
C TRP A 52 -4.85 15.27 11.18
N LEU A 53 -5.09 14.61 12.32
CA LEU A 53 -5.34 15.29 13.60
C LEU A 53 -4.10 16.07 14.08
N THR A 54 -2.89 15.58 13.79
CA THR A 54 -1.65 16.25 14.20
C THR A 54 -1.42 17.60 13.53
N PHE A 55 -1.96 17.79 12.31
CA PHE A 55 -1.88 19.08 11.63
C PHE A 55 -2.74 20.15 12.28
N SER A 56 -3.82 19.77 12.99
CA SER A 56 -4.65 20.69 13.75
C SER A 56 -4.13 20.91 15.18
N SER A 57 -3.60 19.87 15.83
CA SER A 57 -3.10 19.97 17.21
C SER A 57 -1.69 20.54 17.35
N GLY A 58 -0.88 20.49 16.27
CA GLY A 58 0.51 20.93 16.28
C GLY A 58 1.48 19.95 16.96
N ASP A 59 1.05 18.73 17.26
CA ASP A 59 1.89 17.71 17.90
C ASP A 59 2.91 17.14 16.91
N VAL A 60 4.13 17.67 16.98
CA VAL A 60 5.23 17.32 16.08
C VAL A 60 5.69 15.87 16.25
N ALA A 61 5.70 15.35 17.49
CA ALA A 61 6.17 14.00 17.76
C ALA A 61 5.22 12.95 17.18
N VAL A 62 3.91 13.09 17.45
CA VAL A 62 2.90 12.17 16.89
C VAL A 62 2.86 12.27 15.36
N ARG A 63 3.05 13.46 14.80
CA ARG A 63 3.12 13.66 13.34
C ARG A 63 4.26 12.87 12.71
N GLU A 64 5.43 12.91 13.33
CA GLU A 64 6.60 12.17 12.85
C GLU A 64 6.35 10.66 12.88
N TYR A 65 5.91 10.11 14.02
CA TYR A 65 5.60 8.68 14.14
C TYR A 65 4.52 8.23 13.15
N ALA A 66 3.44 9.00 13.00
CA ALA A 66 2.36 8.68 12.06
C ALA A 66 2.82 8.74 10.60
N THR A 67 3.71 9.67 10.27
CA THR A 67 4.35 9.79 8.95
C THR A 67 5.20 8.55 8.64
N TYR A 68 6.06 8.13 9.56
CA TYR A 68 6.88 6.93 9.39
C TYR A 68 6.04 5.66 9.32
N ALA A 69 4.99 5.54 10.16
CA ALA A 69 4.09 4.41 10.13
C ALA A 69 3.37 4.30 8.78
N PHE A 70 2.72 5.38 8.33
CA PHE A 70 2.02 5.39 7.04
C PHE A 70 2.97 5.09 5.87
N THR A 71 4.15 5.72 5.85
CA THR A 71 5.11 5.53 4.76
C THR A 71 5.75 4.14 4.78
N GLY A 72 5.89 3.51 5.96
CA GLY A 72 6.28 2.12 6.08
C GLY A 72 5.27 1.18 5.42
N PHE A 73 3.98 1.38 5.62
CA PHE A 73 2.94 0.63 4.91
C PHE A 73 3.00 0.88 3.40
N SER A 74 2.94 2.15 2.98
CA SER A 74 2.82 2.49 1.57
C SER A 74 4.06 2.11 0.76
N ARG A 75 5.27 2.40 1.25
CA ARG A 75 6.49 2.29 0.45
C ARG A 75 7.28 1.00 0.68
N PHE A 76 7.29 0.47 1.90
CA PHE A 76 8.06 -0.73 2.22
C PHE A 76 7.19 -1.99 2.14
N LEU A 77 6.04 -1.99 2.83
CA LEU A 77 5.26 -3.18 3.06
C LEU A 77 4.56 -3.69 1.80
N TRP A 78 3.75 -2.87 1.12
CA TRP A 78 2.95 -3.32 -0.02
C TRP A 78 3.71 -3.93 -1.21
N PRO A 79 4.81 -3.33 -1.72
CA PRO A 79 5.52 -3.91 -2.85
C PRO A 79 6.08 -5.30 -2.51
N ILE A 80 6.30 -5.62 -1.25
CA ILE A 80 6.75 -6.94 -0.80
C ILE A 80 5.55 -7.86 -0.53
N TYR A 81 4.58 -7.35 0.24
CA TYR A 81 3.50 -8.14 0.81
C TYR A 81 2.50 -8.62 -0.23
N VAL A 82 2.08 -7.75 -1.17
CA VAL A 82 1.07 -8.14 -2.18
C VAL A 82 1.56 -9.28 -3.08
N PRO A 83 2.73 -9.20 -3.75
CA PRO A 83 3.16 -10.30 -4.61
C PRO A 83 3.43 -11.57 -3.81
N LEU A 84 3.85 -11.45 -2.54
CA LEU A 84 4.06 -12.60 -1.65
C LEU A 84 2.73 -13.27 -1.28
N ALA A 85 1.70 -12.49 -0.96
CA ALA A 85 0.37 -13.00 -0.67
C ALA A 85 -0.24 -13.72 -1.88
N VAL A 86 -0.11 -13.15 -3.08
CA VAL A 86 -0.55 -13.77 -4.33
C VAL A 86 0.27 -15.03 -4.64
N TYR A 87 1.59 -15.01 -4.39
CA TYR A 87 2.45 -16.18 -4.56
C TYR A 87 2.02 -17.35 -3.67
N PHE A 88 1.71 -17.12 -2.40
CA PHE A 88 1.26 -18.19 -1.50
C PHE A 88 -0.09 -18.76 -1.90
N LEU A 89 -1.01 -17.88 -2.31
CA LEU A 89 -2.34 -18.25 -2.76
C LEU A 89 -2.31 -19.09 -4.06
N GLU A 90 -1.36 -18.85 -4.96
CA GLU A 90 -1.35 -19.45 -6.30
C GLU A 90 -1.08 -20.98 -6.29
N PRO A 91 -1.97 -21.82 -6.85
CA PRO A 91 -1.75 -23.27 -6.92
C PRO A 91 -0.83 -23.70 -8.08
N VAL A 92 -0.79 -22.96 -9.20
CA VAL A 92 -0.11 -23.43 -10.42
C VAL A 92 1.39 -23.09 -10.38
N LEU A 93 2.24 -24.12 -10.43
CA LEU A 93 3.71 -23.98 -10.34
C LEU A 93 4.32 -23.04 -11.39
N ARG A 94 3.83 -23.07 -12.64
CA ARG A 94 4.33 -22.17 -13.69
C ARG A 94 4.05 -20.70 -13.37
N ARG A 95 2.85 -20.39 -12.87
CA ARG A 95 2.46 -19.03 -12.45
C ARG A 95 3.21 -18.60 -11.19
N LYS A 96 3.43 -19.51 -10.24
CA LYS A 96 4.28 -19.28 -9.07
C LYS A 96 5.70 -18.82 -9.43
N LYS A 97 6.31 -19.38 -10.48
CA LYS A 97 7.64 -18.92 -10.93
C LYS A 97 7.62 -17.48 -11.42
N ILE A 98 6.57 -17.07 -12.12
CA ILE A 98 6.40 -15.68 -12.58
C ILE A 98 6.18 -14.77 -11.36
N LEU A 99 5.30 -15.16 -10.43
CA LEU A 99 5.02 -14.43 -9.20
C LEU A 99 6.26 -14.29 -8.31
N LEU A 100 7.15 -15.29 -8.27
CA LEU A 100 8.42 -15.20 -7.57
C LEU A 100 9.30 -14.06 -8.14
N GLY A 101 9.27 -13.85 -9.46
CA GLY A 101 9.92 -12.70 -10.09
C GLY A 101 9.38 -11.37 -9.54
N PHE A 102 8.05 -11.24 -9.43
CA PHE A 102 7.42 -10.06 -8.81
C PHE A 102 7.75 -9.91 -7.32
N VAL A 103 7.86 -11.01 -6.56
CA VAL A 103 8.30 -10.98 -5.16
C VAL A 103 9.72 -10.43 -5.05
N ILE A 104 10.63 -10.86 -5.94
CA ILE A 104 12.02 -10.38 -5.96
C ILE A 104 12.04 -8.88 -6.30
N VAL A 105 11.36 -8.46 -7.37
CA VAL A 105 11.25 -7.04 -7.75
C VAL A 105 10.66 -6.20 -6.62
N GLY A 106 9.57 -6.67 -6.03
CA GLY A 106 8.91 -6.05 -4.89
C GLY A 106 9.80 -5.90 -3.66
N THR A 107 10.59 -6.93 -3.35
CA THR A 107 11.59 -6.91 -2.27
C THR A 107 12.69 -5.90 -2.54
N ILE A 108 13.22 -5.85 -3.78
CA ILE A 108 14.25 -4.87 -4.17
C ILE A 108 13.70 -3.44 -4.04
N VAL A 109 12.51 -3.17 -4.59
CA VAL A 109 11.91 -1.82 -4.54
C VAL A 109 11.52 -1.43 -3.12
N GLY A 110 10.91 -2.34 -2.36
CA GLY A 110 10.51 -2.09 -0.98
C GLY A 110 11.71 -1.80 -0.08
N THR A 111 12.78 -2.60 -0.16
CA THR A 111 14.01 -2.37 0.61
C THR A 111 14.74 -1.10 0.17
N TYR A 112 14.76 -0.81 -1.14
CA TYR A 112 15.27 0.44 -1.68
C TYR A 112 14.53 1.65 -1.11
N LEU A 113 13.20 1.60 -1.07
CA LEU A 113 12.39 2.69 -0.49
C LEU A 113 12.56 2.77 1.04
N LEU A 114 12.67 1.63 1.73
CA LEU A 114 12.95 1.58 3.17
C LEU A 114 14.27 2.27 3.51
N TYR A 115 15.29 2.13 2.67
CA TYR A 115 16.56 2.85 2.87
C TYR A 115 16.34 4.37 2.96
N PHE A 116 15.51 4.96 2.09
CA PHE A 116 15.21 6.41 2.15
C PHE A 116 14.36 6.80 3.36
N ILE A 117 13.49 5.89 3.84
CA ILE A 117 12.74 6.09 5.08
C ILE A 117 13.71 6.18 6.27
N ILE A 118 14.64 5.22 6.40
CA ILE A 118 15.60 5.16 7.51
C ILE A 118 16.57 6.35 7.52
N GLN A 119 16.89 6.91 6.35
CA GLN A 119 17.74 8.10 6.23
C GLN A 119 17.10 9.40 6.75
N GLY A 120 15.88 9.33 7.31
CA GLY A 120 15.28 10.44 8.05
C GLY A 120 14.76 11.58 7.18
N ARG A 121 14.60 11.35 5.86
CA ARG A 121 14.24 12.40 4.88
C ARG A 121 12.75 12.45 4.54
N MET A 122 11.90 11.89 5.42
CA MET A 122 10.46 11.81 5.17
C MET A 122 9.75 12.97 5.88
N THR A 123 9.28 13.94 5.11
CA THR A 123 8.38 14.98 5.60
C THR A 123 6.97 14.74 5.06
N ALA A 124 5.97 14.95 5.91
CA ALA A 124 4.57 15.00 5.53
C ALA A 124 4.12 16.46 5.52
N GLU A 125 3.68 16.93 4.36
CA GLU A 125 3.20 18.30 4.17
C GLU A 125 1.79 18.27 3.59
N ILE A 126 0.96 19.23 3.99
CA ILE A 126 -0.34 19.44 3.35
C ILE A 126 -0.11 20.33 2.14
N ILE A 127 -0.29 19.76 0.94
CA ILE A 127 -0.28 20.52 -0.32
C ILE A 127 -1.69 20.43 -0.89
N GLY A 128 -2.43 21.55 -0.82
CA GLY A 128 -3.85 21.60 -1.18
C GLY A 128 -4.71 20.84 -0.17
N HIS A 129 -5.48 19.86 -0.64
CA HIS A 129 -6.32 18.98 0.19
C HIS A 129 -5.72 17.58 0.41
N HIS A 130 -4.41 17.43 0.20
CA HIS A 130 -3.72 16.15 0.26
C HIS A 130 -2.50 16.18 1.15
N ILE A 131 -2.23 15.05 1.81
CA ILE A 131 -0.96 14.81 2.48
C ILE A 131 0.04 14.28 1.45
N VAL A 132 1.09 15.05 1.22
CA VAL A 132 2.21 14.71 0.34
C VAL A 132 3.39 14.27 1.19
N TYR A 133 3.99 13.16 0.81
CA TYR A 133 5.22 12.66 1.43
C TYR A 133 6.39 12.85 0.49
N VAL A 134 7.21 13.85 0.77
CA VAL A 134 8.39 14.15 -0.07
C VAL A 134 9.52 13.20 0.32
N SER A 135 10.12 12.55 -0.68
CA SER A 135 11.28 11.68 -0.48
C SER A 135 12.22 11.77 -1.68
N PRO A 136 13.47 12.23 -1.52
CA PRO A 136 14.43 12.27 -2.60
C PRO A 136 14.96 10.85 -2.87
N HIS A 137 14.52 10.22 -3.95
CA HIS A 137 15.03 8.92 -4.40
C HIS A 137 15.50 8.98 -5.86
N LEU A 138 16.43 8.10 -6.19
CA LEU A 138 17.05 8.05 -7.52
C LEU A 138 16.08 7.38 -8.50
N ASN A 139 15.93 7.98 -9.68
CA ASN A 139 15.12 7.46 -10.79
C ASN A 139 13.64 7.16 -10.43
N PRO A 140 12.84 8.20 -10.11
CA PRO A 140 11.45 8.06 -9.66
C PRO A 140 10.56 7.23 -10.61
N PHE A 141 10.79 7.38 -11.92
CA PHE A 141 10.00 6.68 -12.93
C PHE A 141 10.22 5.16 -12.91
N ALA A 142 11.47 4.71 -12.84
CA ALA A 142 11.79 3.29 -12.75
C ALA A 142 11.27 2.68 -11.44
N THR A 143 11.43 3.38 -10.32
CA THR A 143 10.90 2.97 -9.02
C THR A 143 9.37 2.84 -9.05
N MET A 144 8.68 3.81 -9.66
CA MET A 144 7.22 3.78 -9.82
C MET A 144 6.76 2.57 -10.64
N ILE A 145 7.36 2.32 -11.80
CA ILE A 145 7.02 1.16 -12.63
C ILE A 145 7.21 -0.14 -11.86
N ALA A 146 8.35 -0.30 -11.19
CA ALA A 146 8.65 -1.51 -10.45
C ALA A 146 7.72 -1.69 -9.23
N TYR A 147 7.35 -0.58 -8.57
CA TYR A 147 6.36 -0.56 -7.49
C TYR A 147 4.97 -1.01 -7.97
N VAL A 148 4.45 -0.41 -9.04
CA VAL A 148 3.14 -0.75 -9.63
C VAL A 148 3.13 -2.18 -10.15
N ALA A 149 4.24 -2.61 -10.76
CA ALA A 149 4.41 -3.99 -11.22
C ALA A 149 4.28 -4.98 -10.04
N ALA A 150 4.97 -4.73 -8.94
CA ALA A 150 4.95 -5.59 -7.76
C ALA A 150 3.58 -5.58 -7.05
N THR A 151 3.00 -4.40 -6.83
CA THR A 151 1.75 -4.23 -6.06
C THR A 151 0.49 -4.61 -6.83
N CYS A 152 0.45 -4.41 -8.14
CA CYS A 152 -0.79 -4.51 -8.90
C CYS A 152 -0.73 -5.53 -10.01
N VAL A 153 0.30 -5.45 -10.86
CA VAL A 153 0.44 -6.33 -12.02
C VAL A 153 0.64 -7.78 -11.58
N SER A 154 1.34 -8.02 -10.46
CA SER A 154 1.51 -9.37 -9.88
C SER A 154 0.18 -10.11 -9.70
N SER A 155 -0.86 -9.43 -9.23
CA SER A 155 -2.19 -10.01 -8.98
C SER A 155 -2.87 -10.51 -10.27
N LEU A 156 -2.55 -9.92 -11.43
CA LEU A 156 -3.09 -10.34 -12.74
C LEU A 156 -2.60 -11.73 -13.17
N PHE A 157 -1.46 -12.19 -12.63
CA PHE A 157 -0.91 -13.51 -12.95
C PHE A 157 -1.51 -14.64 -12.12
N SER A 158 -2.37 -14.34 -11.14
CA SER A 158 -3.06 -15.36 -10.37
C SER A 158 -4.06 -16.17 -11.21
N THR A 159 -4.34 -17.40 -10.81
CA THR A 159 -5.40 -18.25 -11.36
C THR A 159 -6.79 -17.78 -10.91
N TYR A 160 -6.90 -17.11 -9.76
CA TYR A 160 -8.18 -16.69 -9.19
C TYR A 160 -8.66 -15.37 -9.80
N ARG A 161 -9.84 -15.38 -10.42
CA ARG A 161 -10.44 -14.17 -11.04
C ARG A 161 -10.65 -13.02 -10.06
N GLY A 162 -11.00 -13.30 -8.81
CA GLY A 162 -11.15 -12.26 -7.78
C GLY A 162 -9.85 -11.48 -7.54
N VAL A 163 -8.70 -12.18 -7.54
CA VAL A 163 -7.37 -11.57 -7.38
C VAL A 163 -6.99 -10.76 -8.61
N GLN A 164 -7.34 -11.25 -9.81
CA GLN A 164 -7.13 -10.49 -11.05
C GLN A 164 -7.96 -9.19 -11.07
N ILE A 165 -9.24 -9.25 -10.63
CA ILE A 165 -10.10 -8.08 -10.52
C ILE A 165 -9.50 -7.09 -9.51
N TYR A 166 -9.03 -7.57 -8.36
CA TYR A 166 -8.32 -6.72 -7.39
C TYR A 166 -7.14 -5.99 -8.06
N GLY A 167 -6.25 -6.72 -8.76
CA GLY A 167 -5.12 -6.12 -9.46
C GLY A 167 -5.54 -5.09 -10.51
N LEU A 168 -6.60 -5.36 -11.28
CA LEU A 168 -7.13 -4.44 -12.28
C LEU A 168 -7.70 -3.17 -11.63
N LEU A 169 -8.49 -3.31 -10.56
CA LEU A 169 -9.04 -2.19 -9.81
C LEU A 169 -7.94 -1.35 -9.18
N SER A 170 -6.86 -1.96 -8.67
CA SER A 170 -5.70 -1.24 -8.16
C SER A 170 -5.00 -0.45 -9.28
N ILE A 171 -4.81 -1.02 -10.47
CA ILE A 171 -4.23 -0.28 -11.62
C ILE A 171 -5.12 0.92 -12.00
N ILE A 172 -6.43 0.73 -12.05
CA ILE A 172 -7.38 1.81 -12.34
C ILE A 172 -7.33 2.88 -11.25
N GLY A 173 -7.28 2.46 -9.99
CA GLY A 173 -7.11 3.35 -8.83
C GLY A 173 -5.83 4.18 -8.91
N PHE A 174 -4.70 3.55 -9.28
CA PHE A 174 -3.43 4.24 -9.53
C PHE A 174 -3.58 5.30 -10.61
N ALA A 175 -4.11 4.91 -11.76
CA ALA A 175 -4.20 5.76 -12.92
C ALA A 175 -5.09 6.96 -12.62
N GLY A 176 -6.22 6.74 -11.95
CA GLY A 176 -7.09 7.81 -11.47
C GLY A 176 -6.38 8.74 -10.49
N ALA A 177 -5.68 8.19 -9.49
CA ALA A 177 -4.94 8.98 -8.52
C ALA A 177 -3.81 9.80 -9.17
N TYR A 178 -3.07 9.20 -10.11
CA TYR A 178 -1.98 9.85 -10.85
C TYR A 178 -2.49 10.98 -11.75
N ILE A 179 -3.65 10.81 -12.39
CA ILE A 179 -4.30 11.86 -13.20
C ILE A 179 -4.79 13.03 -12.32
N ILE A 180 -5.35 12.74 -11.14
CA ILE A 180 -5.89 13.76 -10.24
C ILE A 180 -4.76 14.53 -9.54
N SER A 181 -3.71 13.84 -9.10
CA SER A 181 -2.56 14.45 -8.43
C SER A 181 -1.32 13.58 -8.57
N GLU A 182 -0.43 13.95 -9.49
CA GLU A 182 0.86 13.30 -9.69
C GLU A 182 1.67 13.20 -8.38
N VAL A 183 1.59 14.24 -7.55
CA VAL A 183 2.35 14.36 -6.30
C VAL A 183 1.72 13.54 -5.15
N ALA A 184 0.39 13.36 -5.14
CA ALA A 184 -0.32 12.60 -4.11
C ALA A 184 -0.65 11.16 -4.53
N ALA A 185 -0.25 10.71 -5.72
CA ALA A 185 -0.60 9.40 -6.26
C ALA A 185 -0.29 8.25 -5.29
N PHE A 186 0.88 8.27 -4.64
CA PHE A 186 1.30 7.27 -3.63
C PHE A 186 0.53 7.34 -2.30
N SER A 187 -0.15 8.44 -2.02
CA SER A 187 -0.99 8.64 -0.83
C SER A 187 -2.45 8.26 -1.08
N VAL A 188 -2.92 8.41 -2.32
CA VAL A 188 -4.36 8.42 -2.63
C VAL A 188 -4.90 7.04 -3.00
N TRP A 189 -4.11 6.22 -3.71
CA TRP A 189 -4.53 4.91 -4.25
C TRP A 189 -4.39 3.74 -3.28
#